data_AF-M7ZH41-F1
#
_entry.id   AF-M7ZH41-F1
#
_cell.length_a   1.000
_cell.length_b   1.000
_cell.length_c   1.000
_cell.angle_alpha   90.00
_cell.angle_beta   90.00
_cell.angle_gamma   90.00
#
_symmetry.space_group_name_H-M   'P 1'
#
loop_
_entity.id
_entity.type
_entity.pdbx_description
1 polymer ?
#
loop_
_entity_poly.entity_id
_entity_poly.type
_entity_poly.pdbx_seq_one_letter_code
_entity_poly.pdbx_strand_id
1 'polypeptide(L)'
;MWRLRIAEGGDDPWLRTTNGYLGRQFAKANPLELDLPAVKLEEHEDVTEEVVSTTLKRAISRLSTLQAHDGHWPGDYGGPMFLMPGLVLP
;
A
#
# COMPACT_ATOMS: atom_id res chain seq x y z
N MET A 1 -24.34 6.40 -13.01
CA MET A 1 -23.05 7.11 -12.85
C MET A 1 -22.44 6.62 -11.54
N TRP A 2 -21.36 5.83 -11.60
CA TRP A 2 -20.74 5.24 -10.41
C TRP A 2 -19.77 6.25 -9.79
N ARG A 3 -19.93 6.53 -8.49
CA ARG A 3 -18.92 7.24 -7.68
C ARG A 3 -18.08 6.19 -6.96
N LEU A 4 -16.77 6.24 -7.14
CA LEU A 4 -15.82 5.51 -6.31
C LEU A 4 -15.92 6.06 -4.88
N ARG A 5 -16.60 5.34 -3.99
CA ARG A 5 -16.51 5.61 -2.55
C ARG A 5 -15.22 4.97 -2.07
N ILE A 6 -14.31 5.80 -1.57
CA ILE A 6 -13.13 5.30 -0.87
C ILE A 6 -13.65 4.54 0.34
N ALA A 7 -13.35 3.25 0.42
CA ALA A 7 -13.79 2.41 1.52
C ALA A 7 -13.29 3.01 2.86
N GLU A 8 -14.24 3.48 3.66
CA GLU A 8 -14.07 3.63 5.09
C GLU A 8 -13.99 2.21 5.65
N GLY A 9 -12.93 1.91 6.40
CA GLY A 9 -12.79 0.62 7.06
C GLY A 9 -13.81 0.52 8.19
N GLY A 10 -15.04 0.19 7.81
CA GLY A 10 -16.12 -0.29 8.68
C GLY A 10 -16.61 -1.63 8.15
N ASP A 11 -17.53 -2.26 8.87
CA ASP A 11 -18.10 -3.60 8.64
C ASP A 11 -18.85 -3.78 7.29
N ASP A 12 -18.27 -3.34 6.17
CA ASP A 12 -18.76 -3.64 4.83
C ASP A 12 -18.53 -5.14 4.55
N PRO A 13 -19.59 -5.95 4.40
CA PRO A 13 -19.47 -7.40 4.20
C PRO A 13 -18.71 -7.76 2.91
N TRP A 14 -18.66 -6.84 1.95
CA TRP A 14 -18.18 -7.07 0.59
C TRP A 14 -16.78 -6.47 0.32
N LEU A 15 -16.27 -5.64 1.23
CA LEU A 15 -14.94 -5.01 1.14
C LEU A 15 -13.99 -5.61 2.18
N ARG A 16 -13.75 -6.91 2.06
CA ARG A 16 -12.82 -7.66 2.91
C ARG A 16 -11.44 -7.70 2.27
N THR A 17 -10.48 -7.06 2.93
CA THR A 17 -9.06 -7.38 2.75
C THR A 17 -8.67 -8.40 3.82
N THR A 18 -7.94 -9.45 3.43
CA THR A 18 -7.35 -10.43 4.36
C THR A 18 -6.42 -9.78 5.38
N ASN A 19 -5.84 -8.62 5.05
CA ASN A 19 -4.89 -7.89 5.88
C ASN A 19 -5.47 -6.71 6.65
N GLY A 20 -6.79 -6.49 6.66
CA GLY A 20 -7.43 -5.42 7.45
C GLY A 20 -6.91 -3.99 7.18
N TYR A 21 -6.37 -3.75 5.98
CA TYR A 21 -5.70 -2.50 5.60
C TYR A 21 -4.46 -2.20 6.45
N LEU A 22 -3.69 -3.22 6.85
CA LEU A 22 -2.53 -3.07 7.74
C LEU A 22 -1.58 -1.95 7.31
N GLY A 23 -1.24 -1.88 6.01
CA GLY A 23 -0.40 -0.81 5.47
C GLY A 23 -0.98 0.60 5.68
N ARG A 24 -2.29 0.76 5.72
CA ARG A 24 -2.96 2.04 6.03
C ARG A 24 -2.79 2.42 7.50
N GLN A 25 -2.71 1.46 8.42
CA GLN A 25 -2.49 1.72 9.84
C GLN A 25 -1.08 2.26 10.06
N PHE A 26 -0.07 1.63 9.46
CA PHE A 26 1.33 2.11 9.51
C PHE A 26 1.48 3.48 8.83
N ALA A 27 0.93 3.68 7.64
CA ALA A 27 0.96 4.98 6.96
C ALA A 27 0.29 6.12 7.75
N LYS A 28 -0.76 5.81 8.52
CA LYS A 28 -1.41 6.80 9.41
C LYS A 28 -0.57 7.10 10.65
N ALA A 29 0.15 6.09 11.17
CA ALA A 29 1.01 6.25 12.33
C ALA A 29 2.32 6.99 12.02
N ASN A 30 2.79 6.92 10.77
CA ASN A 30 3.98 7.61 10.29
C ASN A 30 3.67 8.54 9.11
N PRO A 31 2.97 9.68 9.35
CA PRO A 31 2.65 10.62 8.29
C PRO A 31 3.90 11.33 7.80
N LEU A 32 4.12 11.31 6.47
CA LEU A 32 5.16 12.07 5.82
C LEU A 32 4.50 13.09 4.89
N GLU A 33 4.78 14.37 5.11
CA GLU A 33 4.39 15.43 4.17
C GLU A 33 5.31 15.36 2.95
N LEU A 34 4.74 14.93 1.82
CA LEU A 34 5.43 14.80 0.54
C LEU A 34 4.76 15.72 -0.48
N ASP A 35 5.47 16.76 -0.87
CA ASP A 35 5.12 17.58 -2.03
C ASP A 35 5.98 17.17 -3.24
N LEU A 36 5.91 15.88 -3.61
CA LEU A 36 6.54 15.38 -4.83
C LEU A 36 5.46 15.15 -5.90
N PRO A 37 5.60 15.78 -7.08
CA PRO A 37 4.57 15.73 -8.11
C PRO A 37 4.40 14.31 -8.64
N ALA A 38 3.16 13.99 -8.99
CA ALA A 38 2.84 12.77 -9.73
C ALA A 38 3.18 12.96 -11.20
N VAL A 39 4.36 12.50 -11.61
CA VAL A 39 4.71 12.45 -13.03
C VAL A 39 3.89 11.34 -13.69
N LYS A 40 3.12 11.70 -14.71
CA LYS A 40 2.46 10.77 -15.64
C LYS A 40 3.11 10.99 -16.99
N LEU A 41 3.57 9.91 -17.61
CA LEU A 41 4.13 9.95 -18.96
C LEU A 41 3.09 9.40 -19.93
N GLU A 42 3.01 9.99 -21.10
CA GLU A 42 2.19 9.47 -22.19
C GLU A 42 2.92 8.33 -22.93
N GLU A 43 2.17 7.55 -23.71
CA GLU A 43 2.74 6.48 -24.52
C GLU A 43 3.68 7.08 -25.59
N HIS A 44 4.93 6.60 -25.65
CA HIS A 44 6.03 7.11 -26.48
C HIS A 44 6.75 8.39 -26.02
N GLU A 45 6.56 8.84 -24.78
CA GLU A 45 7.36 9.94 -24.20
C GLU A 45 8.74 9.44 -23.72
N ASP A 46 9.80 10.19 -24.00
CA ASP A 46 11.16 9.84 -23.56
C ASP A 46 11.31 9.96 -22.04
N VAL A 47 11.81 8.89 -21.42
CA VAL A 47 12.04 8.85 -19.97
C VAL A 47 13.35 9.56 -19.62
N THR A 48 13.26 10.73 -18.99
CA THR A 48 14.43 11.48 -18.52
C THR A 48 14.88 11.04 -17.12
N GLU A 49 16.15 11.27 -16.79
CA GLU A 49 16.71 10.94 -15.46
C GLU A 49 15.95 11.67 -14.33
N GLU A 50 15.55 12.91 -14.55
CA GLU A 50 14.81 13.72 -13.57
C GLU A 50 13.44 13.10 -13.25
N VAL A 51 12.75 12.57 -14.27
CA VAL A 51 11.47 11.87 -14.10
C VAL A 51 11.66 10.60 -13.28
N VAL A 52 12.69 9.81 -13.58
CA VAL A 52 13.02 8.60 -12.83
C VAL A 52 13.34 8.94 -11.38
N SER A 53 14.23 9.91 -11.16
CA SER A 53 14.67 10.33 -9.82
C SER A 53 13.51 10.85 -8.98
N THR A 54 12.65 11.69 -9.55
CA THR A 54 11.45 12.24 -8.87
C THR A 54 10.46 11.13 -8.52
N THR A 55 10.23 10.21 -9.45
CA THR A 55 9.32 9.08 -9.24
C THR A 55 9.84 8.12 -8.19
N LEU A 56 11.14 7.80 -8.22
CA LEU A 56 11.80 6.93 -7.25
C LEU A 56 11.75 7.53 -5.84
N LYS A 57 12.12 8.81 -5.69
CA LYS A 57 12.02 9.52 -4.41
C LYS A 57 10.60 9.48 -3.87
N ARG A 58 9.60 9.72 -4.71
CA ARG A 58 8.19 9.67 -4.30
C ARG A 58 7.76 8.26 -3.88
N ALA A 59 8.19 7.23 -4.60
CA ALA A 59 7.87 5.84 -4.30
C ALA A 59 8.52 5.39 -2.98
N ILE A 60 9.81 5.66 -2.80
CA ILE A 60 10.54 5.33 -1.57
C ILE A 60 9.91 6.04 -0.39
N SER A 61 9.67 7.35 -0.48
CA SER A 61 9.11 8.09 0.64
C SER A 61 7.71 7.61 1.01
N ARG A 62 6.92 7.12 0.05
CA ARG A 62 5.64 6.44 0.33
C ARG A 62 5.82 5.06 0.97
N LEU A 63 6.84 4.29 0.59
CA LEU A 63 7.15 3.01 1.23
C LEU A 63 7.65 3.19 2.67
N SER A 64 8.40 4.25 2.94
CA SER A 64 8.92 4.58 4.27
C SER A 64 7.81 4.82 5.29
N THR A 65 6.65 5.34 4.87
CA THR A 65 5.52 5.52 5.80
C THR A 65 4.92 4.20 6.29
N LEU A 66 5.23 3.08 5.64
CA LEU A 66 4.78 1.75 6.04
C LEU A 66 5.70 1.09 7.09
N GLN A 67 6.85 1.69 7.39
CA GLN A 67 7.81 1.11 8.34
C GLN A 67 7.24 1.11 9.76
N ALA A 68 7.42 0.00 10.48
CA ALA A 68 7.05 -0.13 11.87
C ALA A 68 8.08 0.56 12.80
N HIS A 69 7.69 0.74 14.07
CA HIS A 69 8.48 1.47 15.08
C HIS A 69 9.85 0.85 15.39
N ASP A 70 10.01 -0.44 15.17
CA ASP A 70 11.23 -1.23 15.33
C ASP A 70 12.01 -1.40 14.01
N GLY A 71 11.54 -0.78 12.93
CA GLY A 71 12.21 -0.70 11.64
C GLY A 71 11.85 -1.80 10.64
N HIS A 72 10.99 -2.76 10.97
CA HIS A 72 10.54 -3.78 10.00
C HIS A 72 9.43 -3.25 9.06
N TRP A 73 9.17 -3.98 7.96
CA TRP A 73 8.03 -3.72 7.07
C TRP A 73 7.02 -4.86 7.14
N PRO A 74 5.87 -4.64 7.79
CA PRO A 74 4.84 -5.65 7.89
C PRO A 74 4.11 -5.80 6.55
N GLY A 75 3.87 -7.04 6.15
CA GLY A 75 3.21 -7.38 4.89
C GLY A 75 2.35 -8.61 5.05
N ASP A 76 1.34 -8.74 4.18
CA ASP A 76 0.56 -9.98 4.09
C ASP A 76 1.45 -11.07 3.46
N TYR A 77 1.70 -12.13 4.21
CA TYR A 77 2.46 -13.31 3.78
C TYR A 77 1.58 -14.57 3.77
N GLY A 78 0.27 -14.39 3.55
CA GLY A 78 -0.64 -15.49 3.26
C GLY A 78 -0.46 -16.02 1.83
N GLY A 79 -1.33 -16.94 1.43
CA GLY A 79 -1.39 -17.47 0.06
C GLY A 79 -1.66 -18.97 0.00
N PRO A 80 -0.83 -19.81 0.65
CA PRO A 80 -1.06 -21.25 0.66
C PRO A 80 -2.33 -21.62 1.45
N MET A 81 -3.38 -22.04 0.74
CA MET A 81 -4.68 -22.33 1.36
C MET A 81 -4.71 -23.64 2.17
N PHE A 82 -3.67 -24.45 2.11
CA PHE A 82 -3.57 -25.71 2.87
C PHE A 82 -2.99 -25.52 4.29
N LEU A 83 -2.53 -24.32 4.65
CA LEU A 83 -2.05 -24.03 6.01
C LEU A 83 -3.22 -23.86 7.00
N MET A 84 -4.33 -23.28 6.54
CA MET A 84 -5.49 -23.00 7.39
C MET A 84 -6.19 -24.27 7.93
N PRO A 85 -6.41 -25.33 7.14
CA PRO A 85 -7.02 -26.57 7.64
C PRO A 85 -6.25 -27.22 8.80
N GLY A 86 -4.92 -27.22 8.75
CA GLY A 86 -4.09 -27.80 9.83
C GLY A 86 -4.05 -26.97 11.12
N LEU A 87 -4.41 -25.68 11.06
CA LEU A 87 -4.54 -24.81 12.23
C LEU A 87 -5.95 -24.87 12.86
N VAL A 88 -6.97 -25.15 12.06
CA VAL A 88 -8.39 -25.12 12.48
C VAL A 88 -8.89 -26.49 12.93
N LEU A 89 -8.34 -27.57 12.39
CA LEU A 89 -8.71 -28.93 12.78
C LEU A 89 -7.79 -29.42 13.92
N PRO A 90 -8.35 -29.85 15.08
CA PRO A 90 -7.60 -30.35 16.22
C PRO A 90 -6.94 -31.73 15.98
#